data_AF-A0A9P4PG87-F1
#
_entry.id   AF-A0A9P4PG87-F1
#
_cell.length_a   1.000
_cell.length_b   1.000
_cell.length_c   1.000
_cell.angle_alpha   90.00
_cell.angle_beta   90.00
_cell.angle_gamma   90.00
#
_symmetry.space_group_name_H-M   'P 1'
#
loop_
_entity.id
_entity.type
_entity.pdbx_description
1 polymer ?
#
loop_
_entity_poly.entity_id
_entity_poly.type
_entity_poly.pdbx_seq_one_letter_code
_entity_poly.pdbx_strand_id
1 'polypeptide(L)'
;MRKNIDPIVLPGKYASHMHSFYGSDAVTKNLPTTAELQKGCPSGENPNDLSVYWAPTLYYVKGDTYTEVYPATFKTYYENIDRAEIPFPRDLHMADINEKLTAITWWCDTGADDRNSRPRAAFPRGTCGAHMQAILRFPDCVNPNKVTEYAPAGMKRMPSLRFSARYNTKAAIPGGWSGIPPFKLACGESFMAIDGAHGKGKVPFNQSCKPKDRDPEGGTSDYHKSLEMMGHT
;
A
#
# COMPACT_ATOMS: atom_id res chain seq x y z
N MET A 1 -1.11 -9.51 -3.72
CA MET A 1 -2.35 -10.29 -3.44
C MET A 1 -3.46 -9.28 -3.21
N ARG A 2 -4.66 -9.50 -3.75
CA ARG A 2 -5.80 -8.59 -3.50
C ARG A 2 -6.91 -9.28 -2.75
N LYS A 3 -7.39 -8.62 -1.69
CA LYS A 3 -8.34 -9.22 -0.75
C LYS A 3 -9.03 -8.18 0.13
N ASN A 4 -10.29 -8.40 0.46
CA ASN A 4 -11.12 -7.50 1.28
C ASN A 4 -10.90 -7.62 2.81
N ILE A 5 -9.63 -7.70 3.23
CA ILE A 5 -9.22 -7.87 4.64
C ILE A 5 -8.37 -6.68 5.10
N ASP A 6 -8.49 -6.28 6.36
CA ASP A 6 -7.55 -5.35 7.00
C ASP A 6 -7.09 -5.95 8.33
N PRO A 7 -5.88 -6.53 8.39
CA PRO A 7 -5.41 -7.20 9.59
C PRO A 7 -5.14 -6.23 10.75
N ILE A 8 -4.94 -4.93 10.48
CA ILE A 8 -4.61 -3.93 11.48
C ILE A 8 -5.89 -3.24 12.00
N VAL A 9 -6.76 -2.80 11.10
CA VAL A 9 -7.96 -2.02 11.45
C VAL A 9 -9.17 -2.91 11.73
N LEU A 10 -9.31 -4.04 11.03
CA LEU A 10 -10.44 -4.97 11.15
C LEU A 10 -9.99 -6.44 11.34
N PRO A 11 -9.13 -6.73 12.33
CA PRO A 11 -8.61 -8.08 12.55
C PRO A 11 -9.71 -9.13 12.69
N GLY A 12 -9.52 -10.26 12.01
CA GLY A 12 -10.44 -11.40 12.03
C GLY A 12 -11.57 -11.33 11.00
N LYS A 13 -11.72 -10.25 10.23
CA LYS A 13 -12.90 -9.99 9.38
C LYS A 13 -12.58 -9.90 7.88
N TYR A 14 -13.51 -10.37 7.05
CA TYR A 14 -13.58 -10.08 5.61
C TYR A 14 -14.57 -8.92 5.34
N ALA A 15 -14.44 -7.83 6.10
CA ALA A 15 -15.36 -6.69 6.09
C ALA A 15 -14.61 -5.36 5.84
N SER A 16 -13.45 -5.44 5.17
CA SER A 16 -12.74 -4.27 4.67
C SER A 16 -13.11 -4.02 3.21
N HIS A 17 -12.79 -2.83 2.73
CA HIS A 17 -12.70 -2.58 1.29
C HIS A 17 -11.50 -3.34 0.69
N MET A 18 -11.42 -3.37 -0.64
CA MET A 18 -10.34 -4.05 -1.36
C MET A 18 -8.95 -3.53 -0.98
N HIS A 19 -8.19 -4.40 -0.30
CA HIS A 19 -6.79 -4.22 -0.03
C HIS A 19 -5.93 -5.03 -0.98
N SER A 20 -4.70 -4.56 -1.04
CA SER A 20 -3.75 -4.83 -2.08
C SER A 20 -2.42 -5.02 -1.31
N PHE A 21 -1.84 -6.22 -1.35
CA PHE A 21 -0.82 -6.72 -0.41
C PHE A 21 0.49 -7.17 -1.08
N TYR A 22 1.62 -6.80 -0.49
CA TYR A 22 2.98 -7.22 -0.85
C TYR A 22 3.76 -7.77 0.35
N GLY A 23 4.94 -8.33 0.04
CA GLY A 23 5.92 -8.76 1.03
C GLY A 23 5.74 -10.23 1.34
N SER A 24 5.68 -10.59 2.62
CA SER A 24 5.41 -11.97 3.05
C SER A 24 4.00 -12.41 2.70
N ASP A 25 3.87 -13.59 2.09
CA ASP A 25 2.58 -14.20 1.77
C ASP A 25 1.83 -14.75 2.99
N ALA A 26 2.39 -14.65 4.21
CA ALA A 26 1.79 -15.14 5.45
C ALA A 26 0.57 -14.31 5.94
N VAL A 27 0.23 -13.22 5.26
CA VAL A 27 -0.91 -12.37 5.64
C VAL A 27 -2.26 -13.07 5.43
N THR A 28 -3.13 -12.96 6.42
CA THR A 28 -4.54 -13.38 6.39
C THR A 28 -5.39 -12.28 7.00
N LYS A 29 -6.70 -12.49 7.20
CA LYS A 29 -7.56 -11.55 7.94
C LYS A 29 -7.11 -11.27 9.39
N ASN A 30 -6.31 -12.16 9.98
CA ASN A 30 -5.79 -12.02 11.33
C ASN A 30 -4.46 -11.24 11.29
N LEU A 31 -4.24 -10.34 12.26
CA LEU A 31 -2.96 -9.65 12.41
C LEU A 31 -1.83 -10.68 12.63
N PRO A 32 -0.85 -10.80 11.72
CA PRO A 32 0.21 -11.79 11.85
C PRO A 32 1.30 -11.29 12.80
N THR A 33 1.83 -12.20 13.62
CA THR A 33 3.07 -11.97 14.38
C THR A 33 4.30 -11.96 13.47
N THR A 34 5.40 -11.36 13.91
CA THR A 34 6.72 -11.47 13.25
C THR A 34 7.12 -12.93 13.04
N ALA A 35 6.77 -13.83 13.96
CA ALA A 35 7.10 -15.26 13.85
C ALA A 35 6.27 -16.02 12.79
N GLU A 36 5.09 -15.53 12.43
CA GLU A 36 4.28 -16.05 11.33
C GLU A 36 4.74 -15.44 10.00
N LEU A 37 5.00 -14.13 9.98
CA LEU A 37 5.57 -13.44 8.83
C LEU A 37 6.88 -14.07 8.35
N GLN A 38 7.75 -14.46 9.29
CA GLN A 38 9.01 -15.16 9.05
C GLN A 38 8.86 -16.55 8.39
N LYS A 39 7.65 -17.10 8.27
CA LYS A 39 7.36 -18.39 7.61
C LYS A 39 6.74 -18.22 6.20
N GLY A 40 6.52 -16.99 5.75
CA GLY A 40 5.95 -16.70 4.44
C GLY A 40 7.00 -16.62 3.33
N CYS A 41 6.54 -16.66 2.08
CA CYS A 41 7.35 -16.34 0.90
C CYS A 41 7.39 -14.82 0.68
N PRO A 42 8.57 -14.19 0.50
CA PRO A 42 8.66 -12.78 0.13
C PRO A 42 8.30 -12.57 -1.35
N SER A 43 7.62 -11.46 -1.65
CA SER A 43 7.35 -11.00 -3.03
C SER A 43 8.31 -9.92 -3.54
N GLY A 44 9.30 -9.50 -2.73
CA GLY A 44 10.20 -8.38 -3.01
C GLY A 44 11.58 -8.79 -3.52
N GLU A 45 12.41 -7.79 -3.88
CA GLU A 45 13.80 -8.01 -4.34
C GLU A 45 14.74 -8.46 -3.21
N ASN A 46 14.46 -8.09 -1.96
CA ASN A 46 15.20 -8.54 -0.77
C ASN A 46 14.52 -9.79 -0.16
N PRO A 47 15.14 -10.98 -0.21
CA PRO A 47 14.54 -12.20 0.33
C PRO A 47 14.49 -12.23 1.87
N ASN A 48 15.21 -11.34 2.55
CA ASN A 48 15.16 -11.21 4.01
C ASN A 48 14.06 -10.24 4.48
N ASP A 49 13.40 -9.53 3.55
CA ASP A 49 12.26 -8.68 3.90
C ASP A 49 10.97 -9.49 3.89
N LEU A 50 10.60 -9.97 5.07
CA LEU A 50 9.38 -10.73 5.33
C LEU A 50 8.29 -9.87 5.97
N SER A 51 8.41 -8.54 5.88
CA SER A 51 7.35 -7.61 6.28
C SER A 51 6.12 -7.77 5.37
N VAL A 52 4.97 -7.25 5.79
CA VAL A 52 3.78 -7.13 4.94
C VAL A 52 3.46 -5.67 4.74
N TYR A 53 3.23 -5.31 3.48
CA TYR A 53 2.81 -3.96 3.09
C TYR A 53 1.43 -4.08 2.45
N TRP A 54 0.45 -3.37 2.97
CA TRP A 54 -0.91 -3.40 2.44
C TRP A 54 -1.53 -2.02 2.44
N ALA A 55 -2.48 -1.89 1.51
CA ALA A 55 -2.48 -0.68 0.72
C ALA A 55 -3.73 -0.67 -0.20
N PRO A 56 -4.81 0.11 0.04
CA PRO A 56 -6.05 0.17 -0.79
C PRO A 56 -5.90 0.04 -2.31
N THR A 57 -6.68 -0.84 -2.94
CA THR A 57 -6.62 -1.07 -4.40
C THR A 57 -7.08 0.18 -5.17
N LEU A 58 -6.33 0.57 -6.21
CA LEU A 58 -6.68 1.68 -7.10
C LEU A 58 -7.56 1.20 -8.26
N TYR A 59 -8.62 1.95 -8.57
CA TYR A 59 -9.53 1.73 -9.68
C TYR A 59 -9.61 2.96 -10.58
N TYR A 60 -9.67 2.72 -11.90
CA TYR A 60 -10.21 3.65 -12.88
C TYR A 60 -11.73 3.46 -12.92
N VAL A 61 -12.47 4.57 -12.86
CA VAL A 61 -13.94 4.56 -12.74
C VAL A 61 -14.55 5.21 -13.98
N LYS A 62 -15.44 4.48 -14.66
CA LYS A 62 -16.19 4.96 -15.82
C LYS A 62 -17.67 4.58 -15.69
N GLY A 63 -18.49 5.53 -15.21
CA GLY A 63 -19.83 5.21 -14.73
C GLY A 63 -19.74 4.21 -13.59
N ASP A 64 -20.52 3.14 -13.66
CA ASP A 64 -20.53 2.06 -12.66
C ASP A 64 -19.44 1.00 -12.89
N THR A 65 -18.60 1.14 -13.92
CA THR A 65 -17.47 0.21 -14.17
C THR A 65 -16.24 0.63 -13.39
N TYR A 66 -15.72 -0.29 -12.57
CA TYR A 66 -14.49 -0.13 -11.77
C TYR A 66 -13.39 -1.06 -12.33
N THR A 67 -12.47 -0.49 -13.09
CA THR A 67 -11.34 -1.24 -13.68
C THR A 67 -10.11 -1.10 -12.78
N GLU A 68 -9.58 -2.22 -12.29
CA GLU A 68 -8.37 -2.23 -11.47
C GLU A 68 -7.15 -1.59 -12.16
N VAL A 69 -6.40 -0.76 -11.44
CA VAL A 69 -5.16 -0.14 -11.93
C VAL A 69 -3.97 -0.68 -11.14
N TYR A 70 -3.21 -1.55 -11.78
CA TYR A 70 -1.99 -2.12 -11.21
C TYR A 70 -0.84 -1.07 -11.25
N PRO A 71 -0.04 -0.94 -10.19
CA PRO A 71 1.19 -0.17 -10.22
C PRO A 71 2.21 -0.90 -11.12
N ALA A 72 2.89 -0.15 -11.97
CA ALA A 72 4.04 -0.64 -12.72
C ALA A 72 5.21 -0.98 -11.80
N THR A 73 5.36 -0.25 -10.67
CA THR A 73 6.30 -0.58 -9.59
C THR A 73 5.74 -0.16 -8.24
N PHE A 74 6.03 -0.95 -7.20
CA PHE A 74 5.96 -0.56 -5.80
C PHE A 74 7.33 -0.81 -5.17
N LYS A 75 7.75 0.09 -4.28
CA LYS A 75 9.05 0.05 -3.62
C LYS A 75 8.89 0.50 -2.18
N THR A 76 9.42 -0.31 -1.28
CA THR A 76 9.71 0.09 0.10
C THR A 76 11.14 0.58 0.18
N TYR A 77 11.32 1.69 0.88
CA TYR A 77 12.61 2.29 1.16
C TYR A 77 12.80 2.36 2.67
N TYR A 78 13.92 1.81 3.13
CA TYR A 78 14.37 1.92 4.51
C TYR A 78 15.39 3.04 4.58
N GLU A 79 15.04 4.13 5.25
CA GLU A 79 15.82 5.37 5.30
C GLU A 79 16.23 5.69 6.74
N ASN A 80 17.23 6.56 6.92
CA ASN A 80 17.79 6.93 8.23
C ASN A 80 18.30 5.72 9.06
N ILE A 81 18.73 4.63 8.40
CA ILE A 81 19.25 3.42 9.09
C ILE A 81 20.46 3.77 9.96
N ASP A 82 21.29 4.71 9.51
CA ASP A 82 22.43 5.31 10.21
C ASP A 82 22.05 6.05 11.50
N ARG A 83 20.77 6.40 11.69
CA ARG A 83 20.25 7.17 12.83
C ARG A 83 19.34 6.36 13.75
N ALA A 84 19.02 5.12 13.38
CA ALA A 84 18.16 4.26 14.17
C ALA A 84 18.86 3.86 15.48
N GLU A 85 18.18 4.07 16.62
CA GLU A 85 18.64 3.61 17.93
C GLU A 85 18.30 2.12 18.16
N ILE A 86 17.25 1.64 17.50
CA ILE A 86 16.76 0.26 17.55
C ILE A 86 16.39 -0.23 16.14
N PRO A 87 16.43 -1.54 15.87
CA PRO A 87 15.74 -2.10 14.72
C PRO A 87 14.22 -1.90 14.87
N PHE A 88 13.46 -2.20 13.81
CA PHE A 88 12.00 -2.33 13.93
C PHE A 88 11.66 -3.33 15.05
N PRO A 89 10.83 -2.96 16.04
CA PRO A 89 10.39 -3.88 17.08
C PRO A 89 9.68 -5.09 16.50
N ARG A 90 9.70 -6.19 17.26
CA ARG A 90 8.83 -7.33 16.98
C ARG A 90 7.37 -6.90 17.04
N ASP A 91 6.56 -7.50 16.17
CA ASP A 91 5.11 -7.35 16.10
C ASP A 91 4.63 -5.89 15.87
N LEU A 92 5.55 -5.03 15.39
CA LEU A 92 5.28 -3.68 14.88
C LEU A 92 4.31 -3.72 13.70
N HIS A 93 3.25 -2.91 13.75
CA HIS A 93 2.26 -2.80 12.69
C HIS A 93 1.68 -1.38 12.63
N MET A 94 1.77 -0.72 11.48
CA MET A 94 1.38 0.68 11.30
C MET A 94 0.33 0.81 10.21
N ALA A 95 -0.77 1.49 10.50
CA ALA A 95 -1.76 1.92 9.52
C ALA A 95 -2.11 3.39 9.79
N ASP A 96 -1.63 4.29 8.92
CA ASP A 96 -1.93 5.71 9.00
C ASP A 96 -1.94 6.33 7.61
N ILE A 97 -2.83 7.29 7.41
CA ILE A 97 -3.11 8.03 6.16
C ILE A 97 -3.17 9.54 6.40
N ASN A 98 -2.95 10.00 7.64
CA ASN A 98 -2.95 11.40 8.02
C ASN A 98 -1.78 12.12 7.32
N GLU A 99 -2.08 13.05 6.40
CA GLU A 99 -1.06 13.78 5.62
C GLU A 99 -0.04 14.51 6.51
N LYS A 100 -0.42 14.95 7.72
CA LYS A 100 0.51 15.62 8.65
C LYS A 100 1.58 14.69 9.21
N LEU A 101 1.27 13.40 9.34
CA LEU A 101 2.18 12.37 9.85
C LEU A 101 2.91 11.67 8.70
N THR A 102 2.19 11.35 7.63
CA THR A 102 2.70 10.52 6.53
C THR A 102 3.36 11.30 5.39
N ALA A 103 3.14 12.61 5.33
CA ALA A 103 3.49 13.47 4.20
C ALA A 103 3.01 12.93 2.83
N ILE A 104 1.90 12.18 2.83
CA ILE A 104 1.34 11.54 1.63
C ILE A 104 1.23 12.54 0.47
N THR A 105 1.82 12.21 -0.67
CA THR A 105 1.87 13.08 -1.84
C THR A 105 1.63 12.27 -3.11
N TRP A 106 0.77 12.78 -3.99
CA TRP A 106 0.58 12.33 -5.36
C TRP A 106 1.05 13.35 -6.38
N TRP A 107 1.62 12.88 -7.49
CA TRP A 107 2.02 13.72 -8.63
C TRP A 107 2.21 12.88 -9.89
N CYS A 108 2.54 13.53 -11.01
CA CYS A 108 2.94 12.85 -12.22
C CYS A 108 4.47 12.80 -12.33
N ASP A 109 5.06 11.61 -12.58
CA ASP A 109 6.49 11.42 -12.83
C ASP A 109 7.04 12.39 -13.90
N THR A 110 6.22 12.62 -14.94
CA THR A 110 6.43 13.59 -16.01
C THR A 110 5.07 14.14 -16.46
N GLY A 111 5.03 15.29 -17.13
CA GLY A 111 3.80 15.96 -17.56
C GLY A 111 3.54 17.25 -16.77
N ALA A 112 2.29 17.69 -16.73
CA ALA A 112 1.90 18.88 -15.96
C ALA A 112 2.05 18.62 -14.44
N ASP A 113 2.86 19.44 -13.77
CA ASP A 113 2.99 19.40 -12.31
C ASP A 113 1.97 20.33 -11.66
N ASP A 114 0.88 19.75 -11.16
CA ASP A 114 -0.21 20.45 -10.52
C ASP A 114 -0.12 20.45 -8.98
N ARG A 115 0.96 19.91 -8.38
CA ARG A 115 1.13 19.72 -6.92
C ARG A 115 0.87 20.97 -6.09
N ASN A 116 1.25 22.14 -6.59
CA ASN A 116 1.10 23.43 -5.89
C ASN A 116 -0.32 24.03 -6.02
N SER A 117 -1.24 23.35 -6.72
CA SER A 117 -2.58 23.83 -7.07
C SER A 117 -3.73 22.96 -6.54
N ARG A 118 -3.41 21.96 -5.72
CA ARG A 118 -4.34 21.02 -5.06
C ARG A 118 -3.74 20.51 -3.75
N PRO A 119 -4.51 19.85 -2.86
CA PRO A 119 -3.95 19.12 -1.73
C PRO A 119 -2.93 18.07 -2.19
N ARG A 120 -1.85 17.85 -1.42
CA ARG A 120 -0.80 16.88 -1.77
C ARG A 120 -1.33 15.46 -1.82
N ALA A 121 -2.23 15.11 -0.91
CA ALA A 121 -2.92 13.82 -0.87
C ALA A 121 -3.93 13.60 -2.03
N ALA A 122 -4.38 14.64 -2.75
CA ALA A 122 -5.31 14.48 -3.86
C ALA A 122 -4.59 14.04 -5.15
N PHE A 123 -5.24 13.26 -6.02
CA PHE A 123 -4.65 12.83 -7.30
C PHE A 123 -4.37 14.00 -8.28
N PRO A 124 -3.46 13.84 -9.26
CA PRO A 124 -3.25 14.81 -10.32
C PRO A 124 -4.48 15.03 -11.20
N ARG A 125 -4.78 16.29 -11.52
CA ARG A 125 -5.94 16.71 -12.33
C ARG A 125 -5.70 16.59 -13.85
N GLY A 126 -4.55 16.08 -14.28
CA GLY A 126 -4.21 15.94 -15.69
C GLY A 126 -3.39 14.69 -15.95
N THR A 127 -3.44 14.22 -17.19
CA THR A 127 -2.78 12.98 -17.62
C THR A 127 -1.28 12.99 -17.35
N CYS A 128 -0.82 12.02 -16.55
CA CYS A 128 0.61 11.84 -16.32
C CYS A 128 1.33 11.34 -17.58
N GLY A 129 2.49 11.91 -17.88
CA GLY A 129 3.30 11.59 -19.05
C GLY A 129 3.90 10.18 -19.01
N ALA A 130 4.30 9.72 -17.83
CA ALA A 130 4.83 8.37 -17.57
C ALA A 130 3.98 7.61 -16.55
N HIS A 131 3.98 8.05 -15.29
CA HIS A 131 3.20 7.43 -14.21
C HIS A 131 2.55 8.48 -13.31
N MET A 132 1.40 8.12 -12.74
CA MET A 132 0.94 8.74 -11.50
C MET A 132 1.72 8.13 -10.34
N GLN A 133 2.55 8.93 -9.67
CA GLN A 133 3.37 8.50 -8.55
C GLN A 133 2.75 8.89 -7.20
N ALA A 134 2.91 7.98 -6.26
CA ALA A 134 2.59 8.02 -4.85
C ALA A 134 3.85 7.95 -4.00
N ILE A 135 3.99 8.79 -2.97
CA ILE A 135 4.89 8.58 -1.83
C ILE A 135 4.11 8.80 -0.53
N LEU A 136 4.41 7.99 0.48
CA LEU A 136 4.17 8.29 1.89
C LEU A 136 5.34 7.78 2.75
N ARG A 137 5.58 8.41 3.89
CA ARG A 137 6.63 8.07 4.86
C ARG A 137 5.99 7.78 6.21
N PHE A 138 6.28 6.65 6.83
CA PHE A 138 5.82 6.35 8.18
C PHE A 138 6.72 7.03 9.23
N PRO A 139 6.16 7.38 10.42
CA PRO A 139 6.94 7.80 11.58
C PRO A 139 8.13 6.87 11.86
N ASP A 140 9.28 7.46 12.18
CA ASP A 140 10.55 6.75 12.42
C ASP A 140 10.82 6.53 13.92
N CYS A 141 9.79 6.57 14.78
CA CYS A 141 9.94 6.42 16.23
C CYS A 141 8.76 5.69 16.88
N VAL A 142 9.05 4.93 17.94
CA VAL A 142 8.11 3.99 18.57
C VAL A 142 8.39 3.84 20.08
N ASN A 143 7.35 3.58 20.87
CA ASN A 143 7.50 3.12 22.26
C ASN A 143 7.87 1.62 22.26
N PRO A 144 9.09 1.23 22.66
CA PRO A 144 9.50 -0.18 22.60
C PRO A 144 8.69 -1.10 23.55
N ASN A 145 8.00 -0.53 24.55
CA ASN A 145 7.13 -1.28 25.46
C ASN A 145 5.68 -1.39 24.96
N LYS A 146 5.29 -0.58 23.95
CA LYS A 146 3.96 -0.59 23.35
C LYS A 146 4.07 -0.19 21.89
N VAL A 147 4.35 -1.18 21.05
CA VAL A 147 4.74 -1.02 19.65
C VAL A 147 3.65 -0.45 18.72
N THR A 148 2.49 -0.05 19.25
CA THR A 148 1.39 0.66 18.55
C THR A 148 1.39 2.17 18.79
N GLU A 149 2.29 2.68 19.63
CA GLU A 149 2.42 4.11 19.91
C GLU A 149 3.64 4.68 19.16
N TYR A 150 3.43 5.78 18.43
CA TYR A 150 4.43 6.42 17.57
C TYR A 150 4.38 7.95 17.72
N ALA A 151 5.56 8.60 17.64
CA ALA A 151 5.76 10.06 17.57
C ALA A 151 5.60 11.01 18.81
N PRO A 152 5.31 10.62 20.07
CA PRO A 152 5.54 11.47 21.25
C PRO A 152 6.99 11.42 21.78
N ALA A 153 7.28 12.32 22.72
CA ALA A 153 8.57 12.42 23.41
C ALA A 153 8.89 11.16 24.25
N GLY A 154 10.19 10.80 24.32
CA GLY A 154 10.68 9.64 25.07
C GLY A 154 10.72 8.32 24.30
N MET A 155 10.26 8.31 23.04
CA MET A 155 10.32 7.14 22.15
C MET A 155 11.71 6.91 21.55
N LYS A 156 11.95 5.69 21.05
CA LYS A 156 13.18 5.28 20.37
C LYS A 156 13.04 5.39 18.86
N ARG A 157 14.10 5.86 18.19
CA ARG A 157 14.15 5.92 16.72
C ARG A 157 14.42 4.55 16.10
N MET A 158 13.62 4.19 15.10
CA MET A 158 13.78 3.04 14.21
C MET A 158 14.03 3.55 12.78
N PRO A 159 14.37 2.71 11.78
CA PRO A 159 14.50 3.17 10.41
C PRO A 159 13.19 3.76 9.88
N SER A 160 13.26 4.81 9.07
CA SER A 160 12.08 5.42 8.46
C SER A 160 11.64 4.60 7.24
N LEU A 161 10.43 4.05 7.28
CA LEU A 161 9.83 3.34 6.16
C LEU A 161 9.16 4.33 5.20
N ARG A 162 9.55 4.34 3.92
CA ARG A 162 8.89 5.13 2.87
C ARG A 162 8.37 4.23 1.76
N PHE A 163 7.08 4.35 1.45
CA PHE A 163 6.49 3.73 0.27
C PHE A 163 6.66 4.64 -0.94
N SER A 164 6.80 4.02 -2.11
CA SER A 164 6.74 4.66 -3.41
C SER A 164 6.08 3.71 -4.40
N ALA A 165 4.99 4.11 -5.04
CA ALA A 165 4.51 3.38 -6.23
C ALA A 165 4.10 4.27 -7.37
N ARG A 166 4.08 3.64 -8.55
CA ARG A 166 3.92 4.30 -9.83
C ARG A 166 2.89 3.53 -10.63
N TYR A 167 1.80 4.19 -10.97
CA TYR A 167 0.71 3.64 -11.77
C TYR A 167 0.84 4.09 -13.21
N ASN A 168 0.81 3.14 -14.15
CA ASN A 168 0.74 3.47 -15.58
C ASN A 168 -0.70 3.82 -15.95
N THR A 169 -1.10 5.05 -15.62
CA THR A 169 -2.45 5.55 -15.86
C THR A 169 -2.78 5.73 -17.34
N LYS A 170 -1.78 5.83 -18.23
CA LYS A 170 -1.98 5.79 -19.69
C LYS A 170 -2.39 4.41 -20.21
N ALA A 171 -1.89 3.33 -19.61
CA ALA A 171 -2.35 1.98 -19.95
C ALA A 171 -3.80 1.74 -19.50
N ALA A 172 -4.18 2.27 -18.34
CA ALA A 172 -5.57 2.22 -17.86
C ALA A 172 -6.51 3.16 -18.65
N ILE A 173 -6.03 4.32 -19.08
CA ILE A 173 -6.80 5.35 -19.78
C ILE A 173 -6.00 5.87 -20.99
N PRO A 174 -6.08 5.19 -22.15
CA PRO A 174 -5.32 5.60 -23.35
C PRO A 174 -5.66 7.00 -23.87
N GLY A 175 -6.90 7.46 -23.67
CA GLY A 175 -7.35 8.82 -23.99
C GLY A 175 -6.95 9.89 -22.97
N GLY A 176 -6.37 9.50 -21.83
CA GLY A 176 -6.05 10.40 -20.72
C GLY A 176 -7.28 10.97 -19.99
N TRP A 177 -7.01 11.91 -19.10
CA TRP A 177 -7.99 12.73 -18.38
C TRP A 177 -7.52 14.17 -18.21
N SER A 178 -8.47 15.06 -17.92
CA SER A 178 -8.27 16.45 -17.51
C SER A 178 -9.43 16.86 -16.58
N GLY A 179 -9.14 17.66 -15.55
CA GLY A 179 -10.12 18.05 -14.54
C GLY A 179 -10.21 17.05 -13.38
N ILE A 180 -11.41 16.54 -13.10
CA ILE A 180 -11.61 15.56 -12.02
C ILE A 180 -10.90 14.24 -12.40
N PRO A 181 -9.99 13.72 -11.55
CA PRO A 181 -9.30 12.46 -11.81
C PRO A 181 -10.31 11.30 -11.79
N PRO A 182 -10.42 10.47 -12.84
CA PRO A 182 -11.36 9.34 -12.89
C PRO A 182 -10.82 8.13 -12.12
N PHE A 183 -10.17 8.36 -10.98
CA PHE A 183 -9.57 7.34 -10.13
C PHE A 183 -10.19 7.36 -8.74
N LYS A 184 -10.43 6.18 -8.18
CA LYS A 184 -10.79 6.00 -6.78
C LYS A 184 -9.90 4.94 -6.15
N LEU A 185 -9.59 5.10 -4.88
CA LEU A 185 -9.04 4.01 -4.08
C LEU A 185 -10.22 3.25 -3.47
N ALA A 186 -10.01 2.00 -3.11
CA ALA A 186 -11.08 1.15 -2.60
C ALA A 186 -11.79 1.72 -1.34
N CYS A 187 -11.07 2.52 -0.54
CA CYS A 187 -11.57 3.27 0.61
C CYS A 187 -12.27 4.60 0.29
N GLY A 188 -12.32 5.03 -0.98
CA GLY A 188 -12.89 6.31 -1.40
C GLY A 188 -11.87 7.24 -2.09
N GLU A 189 -12.12 8.54 -2.02
CA GLU A 189 -11.24 9.52 -2.66
C GLU A 189 -9.96 9.76 -1.85
N SER A 190 -8.80 9.55 -2.48
CA SER A 190 -7.48 9.99 -2.02
C SER A 190 -6.95 9.43 -0.68
N PHE A 191 -7.18 8.16 -0.35
CA PHE A 191 -6.45 7.48 0.74
C PHE A 191 -5.79 6.18 0.28
N MET A 192 -4.51 6.02 0.60
CA MET A 192 -3.65 5.13 -0.16
C MET A 192 -3.33 3.80 0.51
N ALA A 193 -3.35 2.76 -0.34
CA ALA A 193 -2.16 2.54 -1.15
C ALA A 193 -2.40 1.81 -2.53
N ILE A 194 -1.96 0.56 -2.76
CA ILE A 194 -1.26 0.02 -3.96
C ILE A 194 -1.08 -1.54 -3.87
N ASP A 195 -1.23 -2.39 -4.93
CA ASP A 195 -0.65 -3.80 -5.06
C ASP A 195 -0.21 -4.07 -6.47
N GLY A 196 0.97 -4.68 -6.65
CA GLY A 196 1.38 -5.30 -7.90
C GLY A 196 2.27 -6.53 -7.70
N ALA A 197 1.67 -7.71 -7.77
CA ALA A 197 2.35 -8.84 -8.39
C ALA A 197 2.61 -8.49 -9.87
N HIS A 198 3.82 -8.80 -10.37
CA HIS A 198 4.29 -8.55 -11.75
C HIS A 198 4.63 -7.09 -12.15
N GLY A 199 5.32 -6.35 -11.29
CA GLY A 199 6.32 -5.41 -11.81
C GLY A 199 7.53 -6.19 -12.37
N LYS A 200 7.98 -5.93 -13.60
CA LYS A 200 9.23 -6.51 -14.14
C LYS A 200 10.49 -5.79 -13.56
N GLY A 201 10.58 -5.73 -12.23
CA GLY A 201 11.81 -5.52 -11.48
C GLY A 201 12.62 -6.82 -11.46
N LYS A 202 13.96 -6.72 -11.57
CA LYS A 202 14.83 -7.83 -11.94
C LYS A 202 14.80 -8.99 -10.93
N VAL A 203 14.54 -10.20 -11.44
CA VAL A 203 14.92 -11.54 -10.94
C VAL A 203 14.74 -11.78 -9.41
N PRO A 204 13.85 -12.69 -8.98
CA PRO A 204 13.75 -13.04 -7.56
C PRO A 204 15.05 -13.69 -7.07
N PHE A 205 15.68 -13.09 -6.05
CA PHE A 205 16.83 -13.69 -5.35
C PHE A 205 16.39 -14.80 -4.36
N ASN A 206 15.40 -15.60 -4.74
CA ASN A 206 15.15 -16.95 -4.24
C ASN A 206 14.06 -17.63 -5.12
N GLN A 207 14.43 -18.57 -5.99
CA GLN A 207 13.48 -19.24 -6.89
C GLN A 207 12.60 -20.31 -6.20
N SER A 208 12.86 -20.64 -4.92
CA SER A 208 12.23 -21.79 -4.24
C SER A 208 10.85 -21.51 -3.62
N CYS A 209 10.50 -20.25 -3.38
CA CYS A 209 9.26 -19.86 -2.69
C CYS A 209 8.38 -19.04 -3.65
N LYS A 210 7.13 -19.47 -3.87
CA LYS A 210 6.14 -18.73 -4.67
C LYS A 210 5.05 -18.18 -3.74
N PRO A 211 4.98 -16.85 -3.51
CA PRO A 211 3.91 -16.22 -2.75
C PRO A 211 2.52 -16.62 -3.24
N LYS A 212 1.62 -16.97 -2.32
CA LYS A 212 0.21 -17.29 -2.62
C LYS A 212 -0.72 -16.77 -1.53
N ASP A 213 -2.00 -16.62 -1.86
CA ASP A 213 -3.03 -16.45 -0.84
C ASP A 213 -3.05 -17.69 0.08
N ARG A 214 -2.99 -17.45 1.39
CA ARG A 214 -2.98 -18.51 2.42
C ARG A 214 -4.39 -18.93 2.86
N ASP A 215 -5.41 -18.20 2.40
CA ASP A 215 -6.82 -18.35 2.77
C ASP A 215 -7.73 -18.22 1.53
N PRO A 216 -7.47 -18.92 0.41
CA PRO A 216 -8.06 -18.62 -0.90
C PRO A 216 -9.59 -18.80 -0.98
N GLU A 217 -10.19 -19.50 -0.02
CA GLU A 217 -11.65 -19.70 0.10
C GLU A 217 -12.33 -18.59 0.93
N GLY A 218 -11.56 -17.80 1.68
CA GLY A 218 -12.05 -16.73 2.54
C GLY A 218 -12.04 -15.36 1.85
N GLY A 219 -13.10 -14.59 2.04
CA GLY A 219 -13.20 -13.21 1.55
C GLY A 219 -13.46 -13.12 0.04
N THR A 220 -13.03 -12.02 -0.58
CA THR A 220 -13.15 -11.79 -2.02
C THR A 220 -12.01 -10.94 -2.57
N SER A 221 -11.73 -11.10 -3.86
CA SER A 221 -10.91 -10.18 -4.66
C SER A 221 -11.73 -9.25 -5.56
N ASP A 222 -13.06 -9.36 -5.55
CA ASP A 222 -13.98 -8.53 -6.34
C ASP A 222 -14.39 -7.26 -5.57
N TYR A 223 -14.39 -6.12 -6.27
CA TYR A 223 -14.67 -4.82 -5.68
C TYR A 223 -16.12 -4.68 -5.20
N HIS A 224 -17.10 -5.00 -6.04
CA HIS A 224 -18.50 -4.84 -5.70
C HIS A 224 -18.90 -5.81 -4.59
N LYS A 225 -18.41 -7.05 -4.65
CA LYS A 225 -18.56 -8.02 -3.56
C LYS A 225 -17.94 -7.54 -2.25
N SER A 226 -16.80 -6.81 -2.29
CA SER A 226 -16.22 -6.22 -1.08
C SER A 226 -17.14 -5.16 -0.45
N LEU A 227 -17.80 -4.33 -1.27
CA LEU A 227 -18.77 -3.33 -0.81
C LEU A 227 -20.00 -4.01 -0.18
N GLU A 228 -20.57 -5.03 -0.82
CA GLU A 228 -21.66 -5.82 -0.25
C GLU A 228 -21.30 -6.39 1.13
N MET A 229 -20.07 -6.92 1.27
CA MET A 229 -19.56 -7.47 2.54
C MET A 229 -19.30 -6.41 3.62
N MET A 230 -19.16 -5.13 3.24
CA MET A 230 -19.14 -3.99 4.16
C MET A 230 -20.55 -3.48 4.51
N GLY A 231 -21.60 -3.96 3.85
CA GLY A 231 -22.96 -3.41 3.96
C GLY A 231 -23.19 -2.15 3.13
N HIS A 232 -22.36 -1.91 2.11
CA HIS A 232 -22.57 -0.87 1.11
C HIS A 232 -23.22 -1.46 -0.14
N THR A 233 -24.33 -0.86 -0.58
CA THR A 233 -25.09 -1.20 -1.79
C THR A 233 -25.22 0.02 -2.68
#